data_AF-A0A4Q3BDG4-F1
#
_entry.id   AF-A0A4Q3BDG4-F1
#
_cell.length_a   1.000
_cell.length_b   1.000
_cell.length_c   1.000
_cell.angle_alpha   90.00
_cell.angle_beta   90.00
_cell.angle_gamma   90.00
#
_symmetry.space_group_name_H-M   'P 1'
#
loop_
_entity.id
_entity.type
_entity.pdbx_description
1 polymer ?
#
loop_
_entity_poly.entity_id
_entity_poly.type
_entity_poly.pdbx_seq_one_letter_code
_entity_poly.pdbx_strand_id
1 'polypeptide(L)' 'GETVYSETSKADFIRITLSQIIHHRAQLGVFLRLLDIPIPGSYGPSADDESFT' A
#
# COMPACT_ATOMS: atom_id res chain seq x y z
N GLY A 1 4.44 -8.89 -31.60
CA GLY A 1 3.47 -8.75 -30.49
C GLY A 1 2.65 -10.01 -30.35
N GLU A 2 3.31 -11.16 -30.24
CA GLU A 2 2.68 -12.50 -30.21
C GLU A 2 2.79 -13.14 -28.80
N THR A 3 3.62 -12.57 -27.93
CA THR A 3 3.86 -13.08 -26.58
C THR A 3 2.88 -12.47 -25.60
N VAL A 4 2.06 -13.33 -24.99
CA VAL A 4 1.21 -12.98 -23.85
C VAL A 4 2.03 -13.17 -22.57
N TYR A 5 2.25 -12.07 -21.82
CA TYR A 5 3.02 -12.09 -20.57
C TYR A 5 2.19 -12.48 -19.34
N SER A 6 0.86 -12.33 -19.41
CA SER A 6 -0.05 -12.65 -18.33
C SER A 6 -1.45 -12.93 -18.89
N GLU A 7 -2.05 -14.02 -18.42
CA GLU A 7 -3.43 -14.42 -18.71
C GLU A 7 -4.36 -14.16 -17.52
N THR A 8 -3.89 -13.38 -16.54
CA THR A 8 -4.65 -13.08 -15.32
C THR A 8 -5.97 -12.38 -15.66
N SER A 9 -7.06 -12.79 -14.99
CA SER A 9 -8.36 -12.15 -15.18
C SER A 9 -8.29 -10.67 -14.81
N LYS A 10 -9.16 -9.83 -15.39
CA LYS A 10 -9.20 -8.40 -15.05
C LYS A 10 -9.43 -8.16 -13.56
N ALA A 11 -10.30 -8.96 -12.93
CA ALA A 11 -10.61 -8.84 -11.50
C ALA A 11 -9.37 -9.14 -10.63
N ASP A 12 -8.64 -10.19 -10.97
CA ASP A 12 -7.42 -10.57 -10.25
C ASP A 12 -6.29 -9.57 -10.47
N PHE A 13 -6.18 -9.01 -11.68
CA PHE A 13 -5.17 -7.99 -11.97
C PHE A 13 -5.44 -6.69 -11.19
N ILE A 14 -6.71 -6.29 -11.04
CA ILE A 14 -7.10 -5.17 -10.17
C ILE A 14 -6.70 -5.47 -8.71
N ARG A 15 -6.97 -6.69 -8.22
CA ARG A 15 -6.57 -7.11 -6.88
C ARG A 15 -5.05 -7.02 -6.69
N ILE A 16 -4.27 -7.53 -7.64
CA ILE A 16 -2.79 -7.47 -7.60
C ILE A 16 -2.32 -6.02 -7.53
N THR A 17 -2.89 -5.15 -8.37
CA THR A 17 -2.53 -3.73 -8.40
C THR A 17 -2.80 -3.06 -7.06
N LEU A 18 -3.98 -3.29 -6.46
CA LEU A 18 -4.31 -2.76 -5.15
C LEU A 18 -3.40 -3.33 -4.04
N SER A 19 -3.09 -4.62 -4.08
CA SER A 19 -2.15 -5.25 -3.14
C SER A 19 -0.74 -4.66 -3.25
N GLN A 20 -0.25 -4.35 -4.45
CA GLN A 20 1.04 -3.69 -4.64
C GLN A 20 1.06 -2.27 -4.06
N ILE A 21 -0.01 -1.50 -4.24
CA ILE A 21 -0.15 -0.17 -3.64
C ILE A 21 -0.11 -0.26 -2.11
N ILE A 22 -0.85 -1.20 -1.51
CA ILE A 22 -0.84 -1.43 -0.05
C ILE A 22 0.55 -1.84 0.43
N HIS A 23 1.22 -2.74 -0.31
CA HIS A 23 2.57 -3.21 0.02
C HIS A 23 3.59 -2.06 0.05
N HIS A 24 3.65 -1.24 -1.01
CA HIS A 24 4.59 -0.12 -1.06
C HIS A 24 4.26 0.98 -0.04
N ARG A 25 2.97 1.19 0.28
CA ARG A 25 2.59 2.10 1.38
C ARG A 25 3.11 1.61 2.73
N ALA A 26 3.06 0.31 3.00
CA ALA A 26 3.65 -0.26 4.22
C ALA A 26 5.18 -0.10 4.25
N GLN A 27 5.87 -0.33 3.12
CA GLN A 27 7.32 -0.12 3.02
C GLN A 27 7.71 1.35 3.32
N LEU A 28 7.02 2.30 2.71
CA LEU A 28 7.24 3.72 2.99
C LEU A 28 6.91 4.06 4.45
N GLY A 29 5.86 3.46 5.03
CA GLY A 29 5.54 3.59 6.45
C GLY A 29 6.69 3.18 7.36
N VAL A 30 7.43 2.10 7.03
CA VAL A 30 8.64 1.69 7.78
C VAL A 30 9.72 2.77 7.71
N PHE A 31 9.98 3.35 6.54
CA PHE A 31 10.98 4.42 6.42
C PHE A 31 10.59 5.67 7.22
N LEU A 32 9.31 6.06 7.21
CA LEU A 32 8.84 7.18 8.04
C LEU A 32 9.07 6.91 9.53
N ARG A 33 8.76 5.68 9.99
CA ARG A 33 9.00 5.27 11.39
C ARG A 33 10.48 5.26 11.76
N LEU A 34 11.37 4.81 10.87
CA LEU A 34 12.81 4.84 11.12
C LEU A 34 13.40 6.27 11.17
N LEU A 35 12.70 7.25 10.60
CA LEU A 35 13.09 8.65 10.56
C LEU A 35 12.34 9.51 11.58
N ASP A 36 11.57 8.89 12.49
CA ASP A 36 10.71 9.56 13.47
C ASP A 36 9.70 10.56 12.84
N ILE A 37 9.25 10.28 11.61
CA ILE A 37 8.24 11.07 10.90
C ILE A 37 6.86 10.40 11.09
N PRO A 38 5.82 11.15 11.48
CA PRO A 38 4.47 10.59 11.63
C PRO A 38 3.95 10.03 10.31
N ILE A 39 3.25 8.90 10.39
CA ILE A 39 2.59 8.30 9.23
C ILE A 39 1.41 9.20 8.84
N PRO A 40 1.28 9.59 7.55
CA PRO A 40 0.15 10.40 7.12
C PRO A 40 -1.17 9.64 7.32
N GLY A 41 -2.22 10.30 7.83
CA GLY A 41 -3.54 9.69 7.98
C GLY A 41 -4.17 9.18 6.67
N SER A 42 -3.71 9.68 5.51
CA SER A 42 -4.07 9.13 4.20
C SER A 42 -3.56 7.70 3.99
N TYR A 43 -2.67 7.19 4.86
CA TYR A 43 -2.18 5.82 4.89
C TYR A 43 -3.18 4.85 5.56
N GLY A 44 -4.22 5.40 6.20
CA GLY A 44 -5.14 4.72 7.09
C GLY A 44 -4.80 5.06 8.55
N PRO A 45 -5.65 4.63 9.50
CA PRO A 45 -5.39 4.83 10.92
C PRO A 45 -4.03 4.26 11.32
N SER A 46 -3.26 5.06 12.04
CA SER A 46 -1.94 4.71 12.54
C SER A 46 -1.86 4.92 14.04
N ALA A 47 -0.78 4.47 14.68
CA ALA A 47 -0.55 4.77 16.10
C ALA A 47 -0.27 6.26 16.37
N ASP A 48 -0.10 7.06 15.31
CA ASP A 48 0.18 8.50 15.40
C ASP A 48 -1.12 9.31 15.45
N ASP A 49 -2.26 8.69 15.11
CA ASP A 49 -3.57 9.30 15.23
C ASP A 49 -4.09 9.10 16.66
N GLU A 50 -4.40 10.19 17.37
CA GLU A 50 -5.12 10.09 18.64
C GLU A 50 -6.45 9.38 18.38
N SER A 51 -6.63 8.21 18.99
CA SER A 51 -7.87 7.44 18.88
C SER A 51 -9.04 8.35 19.25
N PHE A 52 -10.06 8.40 18.39
CA PHE A 52 -11.38 8.95 18.73
C PHE A 52 -11.90 8.27 20.01
N THR A 53 -11.60 8.83 21.17
CA THR A 53 -12.39 8.66 22.40
C THR A 53 -13.58 9.59 22.38
#